data_AF-T0YMP0-F1
#
_entry.id   AF-T0YMP0-F1
#
_cell.length_a   1.000
_cell.length_b   1.000
_cell.length_c   1.000
_cell.angle_alpha   90.00
_cell.angle_beta   90.00
_cell.angle_gamma   90.00
#
_symmetry.space_group_name_H-M   'P 1'
#
loop_
_entity.id
_entity.type
_entity.pdbx_description
1 polymer ?
#
loop_
_entity_poly.entity_id
_entity_poly.type
_entity_poly.pdbx_seq_one_letter_code
_entity_poly.pdbx_strand_id
1 'polypeptide(L)'
;FEGLFICTTNRLEHLDPAVLRRFDLKVGFTALTPAQRLHLIRQTAMTLDIVWTEQSEIVARHAQHQLSGLTTGDLAAALRHLQLTAAAPTLAGLLEALAAECRYKSPPARRIGFVA
;
A
#
# COMPACT_ATOMS: atom_id res chain seq x y z
N PHE A 1 32.07 19.58 -0.68
CA PHE A 1 31.53 18.58 0.26
C PHE A 1 31.68 17.21 -0.38
N GLU A 2 32.31 16.25 0.30
CA GLU A 2 32.32 14.84 -0.08
C GLU A 2 31.22 14.13 0.71
N GLY A 3 29.96 14.32 0.31
CA GLY A 3 28.81 13.78 1.04
C GLY A 3 27.78 13.17 0.09
N LEU A 4 27.00 12.21 0.59
CA LEU A 4 25.88 11.64 -0.13
C LEU A 4 24.70 12.62 -0.06
N PHE A 5 24.28 13.15 -1.21
CA PHE A 5 23.08 13.98 -1.30
C PHE A 5 21.85 13.09 -1.56
N ILE A 6 20.83 13.21 -0.70
CA ILE A 6 19.56 12.50 -0.84
C ILE A 6 18.43 13.54 -0.82
N CYS A 7 17.53 13.46 -1.79
CA CYS A 7 16.29 14.23 -1.79
C CYS A 7 15.12 13.36 -2.23
N THR A 8 13.90 13.75 -1.85
CA THR A 8 12.65 13.07 -2.23
C THR A 8 11.69 14.09 -2.85
N THR A 9 10.89 13.65 -3.82
CA THR A 9 9.83 14.48 -4.43
C THR A 9 8.63 13.61 -4.77
N ASN A 10 7.43 14.15 -4.55
CA ASN A 10 6.18 13.56 -5.01
C ASN A 10 5.73 14.10 -6.38
N ARG A 11 6.46 15.09 -6.95
CA ARG A 11 6.14 15.75 -8.23
C ARG A 11 7.40 15.82 -9.09
N LEU A 12 7.85 14.66 -9.55
CA LEU A 12 9.06 14.55 -10.37
C LEU A 12 8.88 15.29 -11.71
N GLU A 13 7.65 15.26 -12.24
CA GLU A 13 7.23 15.87 -13.50
C GLU A 13 7.32 17.41 -13.51
N HIS A 14 7.36 18.05 -12.34
CA HIS A 14 7.51 19.50 -12.21
C HIS A 14 8.96 19.94 -11.95
N LEU A 15 9.89 18.97 -11.84
CA LEU A 15 11.29 19.28 -11.58
C LEU A 15 11.98 19.73 -12.88
N ASP A 16 12.82 20.75 -12.79
CA ASP A 16 13.60 21.22 -13.94
C ASP A 16 14.51 20.09 -14.50
N PRO A 17 14.49 19.84 -15.82
CA PRO A 17 15.31 18.78 -16.43
C PRO A 17 16.83 18.93 -16.19
N ALA A 18 17.35 20.15 -16.06
CA ALA A 18 18.76 20.38 -15.76
C ALA A 18 19.12 19.94 -14.34
N VAL A 19 18.19 20.04 -13.39
CA VAL A 19 18.36 19.50 -12.03
C VAL A 19 18.38 17.98 -12.06
N LEU A 20 17.49 17.35 -12.84
CA LEU A 20 17.46 15.89 -13.00
C LEU A 20 18.76 15.30 -13.56
N ARG A 21 19.54 16.07 -14.33
CA ARG A 21 20.86 15.61 -14.84
C ARG A 21 21.95 15.58 -13.75
N ARG A 22 21.73 16.23 -12.61
CA ARG A 22 22.68 16.25 -11.47
C ARG A 22 22.47 15.11 -10.48
N PHE A 23 21.51 14.23 -10.74
CA PHE A 23 21.30 13.02 -9.95
C PHE A 23 21.85 11.81 -10.70
N ASP A 24 22.81 11.12 -10.10
CA ASP A 24 23.35 9.86 -10.62
C ASP A 24 22.32 8.72 -10.52
N LEU A 25 21.51 8.73 -9.47
CA LEU A 25 20.46 7.73 -9.22
C LEU A 25 19.08 8.38 -9.10
N LYS A 26 18.09 7.78 -9.77
CA LYS A 26 16.67 8.15 -9.68
C LYS A 26 15.86 6.90 -9.37
N VAL A 27 15.31 6.83 -8.16
CA VAL A 27 14.50 5.69 -7.71
C VAL A 27 13.04 6.10 -7.63
N GLY A 28 12.18 5.40 -8.35
CA GLY A 28 10.74 5.55 -8.29
C GLY A 28 10.10 4.51 -7.37
N PHE A 29 9.19 4.95 -6.51
CA PHE A 29 8.37 4.06 -5.70
C PHE A 29 6.94 4.06 -6.26
N THR A 30 6.48 2.89 -6.70
CA THR A 30 5.13 2.71 -7.24
C THR A 30 4.29 1.84 -6.31
N ALA A 31 3.01 1.68 -6.65
CA ALA A 31 2.16 0.69 -6.00
C ALA A 31 2.76 -0.73 -6.12
N LEU A 32 2.43 -1.56 -5.14
CA LEU A 32 2.94 -2.91 -5.00
C LEU A 32 2.38 -3.84 -6.09
N THR A 33 3.23 -4.71 -6.62
CA THR A 33 2.81 -5.81 -7.50
C THR A 33 1.94 -6.81 -6.73
N PRO A 34 1.15 -7.68 -7.40
CA PRO A 34 0.43 -8.75 -6.71
C PRO A 34 1.33 -9.58 -5.77
N ALA A 35 2.47 -10.06 -6.28
CA ALA A 35 3.42 -10.84 -5.46
C ALA A 35 3.89 -10.07 -4.22
N GLN A 36 4.19 -8.78 -4.35
CA GLN A 36 4.58 -7.93 -3.22
C GLN A 36 3.43 -7.67 -2.25
N ARG A 37 2.19 -7.51 -2.72
CA ARG A 37 1.02 -7.35 -1.84
C ARG A 37 0.80 -8.58 -0.97
N LEU A 38 0.85 -9.77 -1.57
CA LEU A 38 0.73 -11.01 -0.81
C LEU A 38 1.86 -11.17 0.22
N HIS A 39 3.10 -10.88 -0.19
CA HIS A 39 4.25 -10.92 0.72
C HIS A 39 4.08 -9.95 1.89
N LEU A 40 3.63 -8.72 1.61
CA LEU A 40 3.38 -7.70 2.60
C LEU A 40 2.28 -8.12 3.60
N ILE A 41 1.17 -8.67 3.11
CA ILE A 41 0.07 -9.17 3.97
C ILE A 41 0.60 -10.25 4.90
N ARG A 42 1.37 -11.21 4.37
CA ARG A 42 1.95 -12.30 5.15
C ARG A 42 2.89 -11.79 6.23
N GLN A 43 3.85 -10.93 5.87
CA GLN A 43 4.79 -10.34 6.83
C GLN A 43 4.08 -9.51 7.90
N THR A 44 3.06 -8.76 7.51
CA THR A 44 2.28 -7.95 8.45
C THR A 44 1.49 -8.84 9.40
N ALA A 45 0.84 -9.90 8.90
CA ALA A 45 0.11 -10.83 9.73
C ALA A 45 1.03 -11.50 10.77
N MET A 46 2.22 -11.93 10.36
CA MET A 46 3.21 -12.49 11.29
C MET A 46 3.70 -11.47 12.32
N THR A 47 3.92 -10.21 11.92
CA THR A 47 4.30 -9.11 12.85
C THR A 47 3.20 -8.79 13.86
N LEU A 48 1.94 -9.04 13.51
CA LEU A 48 0.77 -8.84 14.39
C LEU A 48 0.41 -10.10 15.19
N ASP A 49 1.28 -11.11 15.22
CA ASP A 49 1.03 -12.41 15.88
C ASP A 49 -0.23 -13.15 15.38
N ILE A 50 -0.67 -12.85 14.15
CA ILE A 50 -1.77 -13.56 13.50
C ILE A 50 -1.24 -14.89 12.96
N VAL A 51 -1.86 -16.00 13.39
CA VAL A 51 -1.49 -17.34 12.92
C VAL A 51 -1.63 -17.44 11.40
N TRP A 52 -0.52 -17.74 10.73
CA TRP A 52 -0.49 -17.93 9.27
C TRP A 52 -0.60 -19.40 8.90
N THR A 53 -1.70 -19.76 8.27
CA THR A 53 -2.00 -21.12 7.79
C THR A 53 -2.06 -21.17 6.27
N GLU A 54 -2.17 -22.38 5.70
CA GLU A 54 -2.46 -22.55 4.26
C GLU A 54 -3.79 -21.87 3.86
N GLN A 55 -4.80 -21.93 4.73
CA GLN A 55 -6.05 -21.22 4.51
C GLN A 55 -5.85 -19.69 4.51
N SER A 56 -5.00 -19.15 5.39
CA SER A 56 -4.65 -17.73 5.42
C SER A 56 -4.03 -17.28 4.09
N GLU A 57 -3.15 -18.12 3.52
CA GLU A 57 -2.50 -17.88 2.24
C GLU A 57 -3.53 -17.83 1.09
N ILE A 58 -4.47 -18.78 1.04
CA ILE A 58 -5.55 -18.81 0.03
C ILE A 58 -6.43 -17.54 0.12
N VAL A 59 -6.84 -17.18 1.34
CA VAL A 59 -7.68 -16.00 1.59
C VAL A 59 -6.95 -14.72 1.16
N ALA A 60 -5.68 -14.55 1.55
CA ALA A 60 -4.88 -13.39 1.17
C ALA A 60 -4.64 -13.33 -0.34
N ARG A 61 -4.41 -14.48 -1.01
CA ARG A 61 -4.26 -14.56 -2.47
C ARG A 61 -5.49 -14.10 -3.21
N HIS A 62 -6.69 -14.39 -2.69
CA HIS A 62 -7.93 -13.90 -3.27
C HIS A 62 -8.14 -12.41 -2.97
N ALA A 63 -7.98 -12.00 -1.71
CA ALA A 63 -8.25 -10.64 -1.26
C ALA A 63 -7.32 -9.60 -1.92
N GLN A 64 -6.06 -9.94 -2.20
CA GLN A 64 -5.11 -8.98 -2.81
C GLN A 64 -5.62 -8.39 -4.13
N HIS A 65 -6.50 -9.08 -4.88
CA HIS A 65 -7.03 -8.58 -6.14
C HIS A 65 -7.82 -7.28 -5.96
N GLN A 66 -8.44 -7.10 -4.80
CA GLN A 66 -9.19 -5.89 -4.44
C GLN A 66 -8.30 -4.76 -3.90
N LEU A 67 -7.03 -5.05 -3.59
CA LEU A 67 -6.06 -4.09 -3.05
C LEU A 67 -5.25 -3.42 -4.16
N SER A 68 -5.89 -3.05 -5.26
CA SER A 68 -5.22 -2.41 -6.40
C SER A 68 -4.69 -1.04 -5.99
N GLY A 69 -3.44 -0.73 -6.34
CA GLY A 69 -2.81 0.54 -5.98
C GLY A 69 -2.30 0.63 -4.55
N LEU A 70 -2.30 -0.48 -3.79
CA LEU A 70 -1.77 -0.53 -2.42
C LEU A 70 -0.29 -0.15 -2.38
N THR A 71 0.07 0.73 -1.45
CA THR A 71 1.44 1.13 -1.14
C THR A 71 1.83 0.73 0.28
N THR A 72 3.11 0.79 0.62
CA THR A 72 3.58 0.62 2.00
C THR A 72 3.09 1.74 2.92
N GLY A 73 2.83 2.94 2.39
CA GLY A 73 2.22 4.04 3.14
C GLY A 73 0.78 3.74 3.56
N ASP A 74 0.00 3.13 2.66
CA ASP A 74 -1.37 2.70 2.93
C ASP A 74 -1.41 1.62 4.02
N LEU A 75 -0.48 0.65 4.01
CA LEU A 75 -0.32 -0.29 5.12
C LEU A 75 -0.09 0.43 6.46
N ALA A 76 0.82 1.41 6.48
CA ALA A 76 1.09 2.15 7.72
C ALA A 76 -0.16 2.89 8.23
N ALA A 77 -1.00 3.40 7.34
CA ALA A 77 -2.30 3.99 7.70
C ALA A 77 -3.28 2.94 8.26
N ALA A 78 -3.43 1.81 7.57
CA ALA A 78 -4.27 0.69 8.02
C ALA A 78 -3.85 0.17 9.41
N LEU A 79 -2.55 0.04 9.68
CA LEU A 79 -2.05 -0.38 10.99
C LEU A 79 -2.36 0.63 12.10
N ARG A 80 -2.21 1.94 11.82
CA ARG A 80 -2.63 2.99 12.77
C ARG A 80 -4.13 2.89 13.07
N HIS A 81 -4.95 2.64 12.06
CA HIS A 81 -6.39 2.45 12.24
C HIS A 81 -6.71 1.23 13.12
N LEU A 82 -6.06 0.08 12.87
CA LEU A 82 -6.25 -1.13 13.67
C LEU A 82 -5.80 -0.96 15.13
N GLN A 83 -4.76 -0.17 15.38
CA GLN A 83 -4.33 0.13 16.76
C GLN A 83 -5.40 0.90 17.54
N LEU A 84 -6.25 1.70 16.87
CA LEU A 84 -7.30 2.47 17.53
C LEU A 84 -8.51 1.63 17.96
N THR A 85 -8.72 0.45 17.36
CA THR A 85 -9.91 -0.38 17.65
C THR A 85 -9.76 -1.24 18.91
N ALA A 86 -8.56 -1.31 19.49
CA ALA A 86 -8.21 -2.08 20.71
C ALA A 86 -8.59 -3.58 20.69
N ALA A 87 -8.98 -4.11 19.53
CA ALA A 87 -9.33 -5.51 19.33
C ALA A 87 -8.09 -6.32 18.96
N ALA A 88 -8.09 -7.61 19.32
CA ALA A 88 -7.04 -8.52 18.87
C ALA A 88 -6.98 -8.53 17.32
N PRO A 89 -5.78 -8.41 16.72
CA PRO A 89 -5.65 -8.35 15.28
C PRO A 89 -6.08 -9.67 14.65
N THR A 90 -6.86 -9.60 13.57
CA THR A 90 -7.30 -10.76 12.79
C THR A 90 -6.92 -10.56 11.33
N LEU A 91 -6.75 -11.65 10.59
CA LEU A 91 -6.46 -11.56 9.15
C LEU A 91 -7.58 -10.81 8.42
N ALA A 92 -8.84 -11.09 8.76
CA ALA A 92 -9.98 -10.40 8.18
C ALA A 92 -9.95 -8.89 8.47
N GLY A 93 -9.66 -8.50 9.73
CA GLY A 93 -9.52 -7.09 10.10
C GLY A 93 -8.39 -6.39 9.36
N LEU A 94 -7.24 -7.06 9.21
CA LEU A 94 -6.11 -6.54 8.43
C LEU A 94 -6.49 -6.32 6.96
N LEU A 95 -7.10 -7.32 6.31
CA LEU A 95 -7.50 -7.23 4.92
C LEU A 95 -8.55 -6.14 4.70
N GLU A 96 -9.51 -6.00 5.62
CA GLU A 96 -10.52 -4.94 5.53
C GLU A 96 -9.92 -3.54 5.72
N ALA A 97 -9.01 -3.37 6.67
CA ALA A 97 -8.32 -2.10 6.88
C ALA A 97 -7.51 -1.69 5.64
N LEU A 98 -6.77 -2.63 5.04
CA LEU A 98 -6.05 -2.38 3.78
C LEU A 98 -6.99 -2.04 2.62
N ALA A 99 -8.13 -2.74 2.52
CA ALA A 99 -9.13 -2.47 1.48
C ALA A 99 -9.76 -1.08 1.66
N ALA A 100 -10.01 -0.66 2.91
CA ALA A 100 -10.54 0.66 3.22
C ALA A 100 -9.60 1.78 2.75
N GLU A 101 -8.30 1.66 3.01
CA GLU A 101 -7.29 2.63 2.53
C GLU A 101 -7.24 2.71 1.00
N CYS A 102 -7.25 1.56 0.31
CA CYS A 102 -7.29 1.52 -1.15
C CYS A 102 -8.56 2.21 -1.71
N ARG A 103 -9.73 1.96 -1.11
CA ARG A 103 -10.99 2.58 -1.53
C ARG A 103 -11.03 4.09 -1.27
N TYR A 104 -10.41 4.55 -0.18
CA TYR A 104 -10.36 5.97 0.15
C TYR A 104 -9.55 6.78 -0.87
N LYS A 105 -8.39 6.23 -1.29
CA LYS A 105 -7.51 6.84 -2.29
C LYS A 105 -8.07 6.80 -3.72
N SER A 106 -8.74 5.71 -4.06
CA SER A 106 -9.34 5.48 -5.38
C SER A 106 -10.83 5.18 -5.21
N PRO A 107 -11.67 6.18 -4.89
CA PRO A 107 -13.10 5.95 -4.76
C PRO A 107 -13.64 5.43 -6.09
N PRO A 108 -14.57 4.47 -6.08
CA PRO A 108 -15.19 3.98 -7.31
C PRO A 108 -15.76 5.17 -8.07
N ALA A 109 -15.44 5.28 -9.36
CA ALA A 109 -15.95 6.34 -10.21
C ALA A 109 -17.48 6.38 -10.08
N ARG A 110 -18.01 7.51 -9.59
CA ARG A 110 -19.45 7.75 -9.49
C ARG A 110 -19.99 7.68 -10.91
N ARG A 111 -20.73 6.62 -11.26
CA ARG A 111 -21.44 6.54 -12.54
C ARG A 111 -22.49 7.64 -12.52
N ILE A 112 -22.18 8.79 -13.12
CA ILE A 112 -23.16 9.83 -13.40
C ILE A 112 -23.91 9.36 -14.65
N GLY A 113 -25.09 8.77 -14.46
CA GLY A 113 -25.97 8.34 -15.54
C GLY A 113 -27.32 7.89 -14.99
N PHE A 114 -28.39 8.42 -15.57
CA PHE A 114 -29.76 8.02 -15.26
C PHE A 114 -29.96 6.57 -15.73
N VAL A 115 -30.45 5.71 -14.82
CA VAL A 115 -31.01 4.41 -15.20
C VAL A 115 -32.36 4.71 -15.84
N ALA A 116 -32.48 4.46 -17.13
CA ALA A 116 -33.76 4.44 -17.85
C ALA A 116 -34.42 3.06 -17.68
#